data_AF-A0A9W8GS23-F1
#
_entry.id   AF-A0A9W8GS23-F1
#
_cell.length_a   1.000
_cell.length_b   1.000
_cell.length_c   1.000
_cell.angle_alpha   90.00
_cell.angle_beta   90.00
_cell.angle_gamma   90.00
#
_symmetry.space_group_name_H-M   'P 1'
#
loop_
_entity.id
_entity.type
_entity.pdbx_description
1 polymer ?
#
loop_
_entity_poly.entity_id
_entity_poly.type
_entity_poly.pdbx_seq_one_letter_code
_entity_poly.pdbx_strand_id
1 'polypeptide(L)'
;MELSRRAGPAVGLPAMETGIPTQNVESILNRTTPSISIYQTSVNLLDKLACIDGFETYLASLLEDSPRDTKNGAPYLNPIQLLWDTFRQGTSLCVIYNALQPLEPLSTTLDETQNILKQRKDRVYRFVKACKENHIVRDEDLFTISELFKDDTNSFVRVLKTIEIVVDTIQSRGLLDVTRLVEKPSARFAEAQLGPPQDHRERVVKEFIETERRYVHDLELLQGYMDELQKKNIIPNESVRYIFANLNSMVDFQRRFLIGVEANVSQPPEDQHFGAVFVNMKEGFMVYEPYCANYTRASKLCIAEEESLK
;
A
#
# COMPACT_ATOMS: atom_id res chain seq x y z
N MET A 1 51.85 -13.81 45.34
CA MET A 1 53.11 -14.28 44.73
C MET A 1 52.71 -15.25 43.64
N GLU A 2 52.50 -14.80 42.39
CA GLU A 2 53.55 -14.61 41.37
C GLU A 2 54.36 -15.90 41.16
N LEU A 3 54.53 -16.49 39.97
CA LEU A 3 54.64 -15.89 38.64
C LEU A 3 54.55 -16.98 37.54
N SER A 4 54.08 -16.56 36.36
CA SER A 4 54.61 -16.92 35.03
C SER A 4 54.19 -18.25 34.37
N ARG A 5 53.20 -18.15 33.47
CA ARG A 5 53.04 -19.05 32.32
C ARG A 5 53.87 -18.51 31.16
N ARG A 6 54.76 -19.35 30.63
CA ARG A 6 55.64 -19.09 29.48
C ARG A 6 54.92 -19.44 28.17
N ALA A 7 54.99 -18.54 27.20
CA ALA A 7 54.52 -18.71 25.83
C ALA A 7 55.52 -19.51 24.96
N GLY A 8 55.01 -20.19 23.94
CA GLY A 8 55.74 -20.87 22.86
C GLY A 8 54.77 -21.23 21.71
N PRO A 9 55.24 -21.35 20.46
CA PRO A 9 54.70 -20.55 19.35
C PRO A 9 53.64 -21.25 18.46
N ALA A 10 52.93 -20.39 17.73
CA ALA A 10 51.89 -20.69 16.76
C ALA A 10 52.39 -21.42 15.50
N VAL A 11 51.57 -22.36 15.01
CA VAL A 11 51.60 -22.84 13.62
C VAL A 11 50.19 -22.70 13.06
N GLY A 12 50.07 -21.87 12.03
CA GLY A 12 48.82 -21.39 11.46
C GLY A 12 48.10 -22.41 10.59
N LEU A 13 46.78 -22.43 10.71
CA LEU A 13 45.84 -22.93 9.71
C LEU A 13 45.28 -21.70 8.97
N PRO A 14 45.09 -21.75 7.63
CA PRO A 14 44.65 -20.59 6.88
C PRO A 14 43.18 -20.29 7.20
N ALA A 15 42.91 -19.10 7.72
CA ALA A 15 41.56 -18.55 7.78
C ALA A 15 41.15 -18.10 6.38
N MET A 16 40.05 -18.66 5.88
CA MET A 16 39.36 -18.18 4.69
C MET A 16 38.70 -16.85 5.07
N GLU A 17 39.34 -15.73 4.74
CA GLU A 17 38.74 -14.40 4.88
C GLU A 17 37.64 -14.23 3.80
N THR A 18 36.40 -14.57 4.15
CA THR A 18 35.24 -13.99 3.47
C THR A 18 35.00 -12.60 4.05
N GLY A 19 35.77 -11.63 3.57
CA GLY A 19 35.52 -10.22 3.83
C GLY A 19 34.21 -9.79 3.19
N ILE A 20 33.13 -9.76 3.96
CA ILE A 20 31.94 -8.98 3.61
C ILE A 20 32.31 -7.53 3.94
N PRO A 21 32.27 -6.58 2.98
CA PRO A 21 32.52 -5.19 3.30
C PRO A 21 31.31 -4.64 4.07
N THR A 22 31.40 -4.65 5.40
CA THR A 22 30.50 -3.94 6.32
C THR A 22 30.89 -2.47 6.36
N GLN A 23 30.60 -1.71 5.30
CA GLN A 23 30.57 -0.25 5.38
C GLN A 23 29.40 0.30 4.55
N ASN A 24 28.51 1.02 5.24
CA ASN A 24 27.48 1.92 4.71
C ASN A 24 26.11 1.39 4.29
N VAL A 25 25.62 0.26 4.80
CA VAL A 25 24.20 -0.12 4.63
C VAL A 25 23.27 0.58 5.63
N GLU A 26 23.79 0.99 6.80
CA GLU A 26 23.00 1.55 7.91
C GLU A 26 22.49 2.99 7.70
N SER A 27 22.91 3.69 6.64
CA SER A 27 22.62 5.13 6.46
C SER A 27 21.35 5.41 5.64
N ILE A 28 20.95 4.50 4.75
CA ILE A 28 19.78 4.69 3.86
C ILE A 28 18.49 4.18 4.52
N LEU A 29 18.57 3.09 5.30
CA LEU A 29 17.45 2.51 6.05
C LEU A 29 16.96 3.38 7.23
N ASN A 30 17.77 4.34 7.68
CA ASN A 30 17.48 5.18 8.85
C ASN A 30 16.77 6.50 8.54
N ARG A 31 16.41 6.77 7.28
CA ARG A 31 15.52 7.90 6.95
C ARG A 31 14.07 7.50 7.23
N THR A 32 13.73 7.43 8.52
CA THR A 32 12.35 7.20 8.98
C THR A 32 11.50 8.45 8.79
N THR A 33 11.09 8.73 7.55
CA THR A 33 9.75 9.30 7.38
C THR A 33 8.79 8.13 7.59
N PRO A 34 7.86 8.17 8.55
CA PRO A 34 6.87 7.10 8.64
C PRO A 34 6.08 7.09 7.33
N SER A 35 6.33 6.09 6.49
CA SER A 35 5.50 5.83 5.33
C SER A 35 4.14 5.40 5.85
N ILE A 36 3.13 6.16 5.44
CA ILE A 36 1.75 5.83 5.76
C ILE A 36 1.42 4.59 4.92
N SER A 37 1.05 3.49 5.57
CA SER A 37 0.67 2.25 4.85
C SER A 37 -0.52 2.54 3.94
N ILE A 38 -0.65 1.82 2.83
CA ILE A 38 -1.80 1.95 1.92
C ILE A 38 -3.15 1.82 2.66
N TYR A 39 -3.20 1.03 3.74
CA TYR A 39 -4.35 0.94 4.63
C TYR A 39 -4.62 2.27 5.33
N GLN A 40 -3.62 2.85 5.99
CA GLN A 40 -3.78 4.12 6.69
C GLN A 40 -4.07 5.28 5.72
N THR A 41 -3.48 5.25 4.53
CA THR A 41 -3.79 6.16 3.41
C THR A 41 -5.26 6.05 3.03
N SER A 42 -5.76 4.83 2.85
CA SER A 42 -7.17 4.57 2.54
C SER A 42 -8.10 5.06 3.65
N VAL A 43 -7.75 4.82 4.92
CA VAL A 43 -8.51 5.31 6.07
C VAL A 43 -8.56 6.84 6.10
N ASN A 44 -7.43 7.51 5.89
CA ASN A 44 -7.38 8.97 5.86
C ASN A 44 -8.16 9.55 4.67
N LEU A 45 -8.12 8.87 3.53
CA LEU A 45 -8.84 9.29 2.33
C LEU A 45 -10.37 9.19 2.54
N LEU A 46 -10.87 8.20 3.27
CA LEU A 46 -12.29 8.06 3.60
C LEU A 46 -12.85 9.32 4.29
N ASP A 47 -12.11 9.90 5.23
CA ASP A 47 -12.52 11.13 5.91
C ASP A 47 -12.67 12.30 4.94
N LYS A 48 -11.67 12.49 4.06
CA LYS A 48 -11.71 13.59 3.07
C LYS A 48 -12.83 13.38 2.06
N LEU A 49 -13.05 12.14 1.63
CA LEU A 49 -14.12 11.78 0.69
C LEU A 49 -15.51 11.98 1.30
N ALA A 50 -15.69 11.69 2.59
CA ALA A 50 -16.97 11.92 3.27
C ALA A 50 -17.33 13.42 3.40
N CYS A 51 -16.35 14.33 3.28
CA CYS A 51 -16.59 15.77 3.21
C CYS A 51 -17.05 16.25 1.81
N ILE A 52 -17.12 15.37 0.80
CA ILE A 52 -17.56 15.72 -0.54
C ILE A 52 -19.07 15.52 -0.67
N ASP A 53 -19.78 16.59 -1.04
CA ASP A 53 -21.22 16.56 -1.24
C ASP A 53 -21.65 15.46 -2.24
N GLY A 54 -22.53 14.57 -1.78
CA GLY A 54 -23.07 13.47 -2.58
C GLY A 54 -22.21 12.21 -2.55
N PHE A 55 -21.00 12.26 -1.99
CA PHE A 55 -20.14 11.09 -1.87
C PHE A 55 -20.54 10.17 -0.71
N GLU A 56 -21.33 10.66 0.24
CA GLU A 56 -21.80 9.90 1.41
C GLU A 56 -22.60 8.67 1.01
N THR A 57 -23.30 8.73 -0.13
CA THR A 57 -24.05 7.61 -0.68
C THR A 57 -23.18 6.38 -0.97
N TYR A 58 -21.91 6.58 -1.37
CA TYR A 58 -20.96 5.50 -1.59
C TYR A 58 -20.36 4.97 -0.28
N LEU A 59 -20.40 5.77 0.77
CA LEU A 59 -19.92 5.42 2.10
C LEU A 59 -21.07 5.03 3.05
N ALA A 60 -22.30 4.88 2.55
CA ALA A 60 -23.47 4.58 3.37
C ALA A 60 -23.27 3.32 4.23
N SER A 61 -22.65 2.27 3.68
CA SER A 61 -22.28 1.06 4.44
C SER A 61 -21.35 1.32 5.63
N LEU A 62 -20.57 2.39 5.60
CA LEU A 62 -19.76 2.86 6.72
C LEU A 62 -20.50 3.83 7.64
N LEU A 63 -21.43 4.62 7.12
CA LEU A 63 -22.09 5.70 7.86
C LEU A 63 -23.40 5.25 8.55
N GLU A 64 -24.00 4.14 8.10
CA GLU A 64 -25.20 3.59 8.69
C GLU A 64 -24.84 2.58 9.79
N ASP A 65 -25.32 2.84 11.02
CA ASP A 65 -25.22 1.97 12.20
C ASP A 65 -26.08 0.71 12.06
N SER A 66 -25.84 -0.11 11.03
CA SER A 66 -26.39 -1.46 11.06
C SER A 66 -25.66 -2.28 12.12
N PRO A 67 -26.39 -2.88 13.09
CA PRO A 67 -25.79 -3.80 14.04
C PRO A 67 -25.10 -4.93 13.27
N ARG A 68 -23.95 -5.38 13.78
CA ARG A 68 -23.16 -6.51 13.25
C ARG A 68 -23.93 -7.83 13.40
N ASP A 69 -25.05 -7.96 12.72
CA ASP A 69 -25.85 -9.17 12.69
C ASP A 69 -25.55 -9.91 11.39
N THR A 70 -24.31 -10.41 11.28
CA THR A 70 -23.93 -11.33 10.20
C THR A 70 -23.47 -12.65 10.80
N LYS A 71 -24.47 -13.47 11.13
CA LYS A 71 -24.36 -14.94 11.20
C LYS A 71 -23.83 -15.59 9.90
N ASN A 72 -23.56 -14.80 8.85
CA ASN A 72 -22.92 -15.19 7.60
C ASN A 72 -21.72 -14.27 7.35
N GLY A 73 -20.50 -14.79 7.57
CA GLY A 73 -19.26 -14.03 7.56
C GLY A 73 -19.07 -13.07 6.39
N ALA A 74 -19.38 -11.79 6.62
CA ALA A 74 -18.83 -10.72 5.81
C ALA A 74 -17.33 -10.67 6.10
N PRO A 75 -16.45 -10.90 5.11
CA PRO A 75 -15.02 -10.90 5.34
C PRO A 75 -14.62 -9.46 5.61
N TYR A 76 -14.09 -9.18 6.79
CA TYR A 76 -13.27 -8.02 7.15
C TYR A 76 -13.66 -6.69 6.48
N LEU A 77 -14.23 -5.74 7.24
CA LEU A 77 -14.44 -4.38 6.74
C LEU A 77 -13.08 -3.77 6.37
N ASN A 78 -12.76 -3.78 5.08
CA ASN A 78 -11.44 -3.41 4.57
C ASN A 78 -11.56 -2.07 3.83
N PRO A 79 -10.96 -0.99 4.35
CA PRO A 79 -11.09 0.35 3.76
C PRO A 79 -10.56 0.40 2.33
N ILE A 80 -9.53 -0.40 2.01
CA ILE A 80 -8.98 -0.50 0.65
C ILE A 80 -9.98 -1.16 -0.29
N GLN A 81 -10.55 -2.30 0.10
CA GLN A 81 -11.54 -2.99 -0.73
C GLN A 81 -12.78 -2.13 -0.96
N LEU A 82 -13.25 -1.45 0.09
CA LEU A 82 -14.36 -0.52 0.00
C LEU A 82 -14.07 0.62 -1.00
N LEU A 83 -12.92 1.28 -0.86
CA LEU A 83 -12.53 2.35 -1.78
C LEU A 83 -12.39 1.81 -3.21
N TRP A 84 -11.81 0.63 -3.37
CA TRP A 84 -11.64 0.00 -4.68
C TRP A 84 -12.96 -0.29 -5.37
N ASP A 85 -13.88 -0.94 -4.66
CA ASP A 85 -15.21 -1.23 -5.18
C ASP A 85 -16.00 0.05 -5.43
N THR A 86 -15.83 1.06 -4.59
CA THR A 86 -16.40 2.40 -4.77
C THR A 86 -15.90 3.03 -6.07
N PHE A 87 -14.59 3.10 -6.29
CA PHE A 87 -14.02 3.72 -7.49
C PHE A 87 -14.34 2.93 -8.77
N ARG A 88 -14.46 1.60 -8.68
CA ARG A 88 -14.91 0.75 -9.80
C ARG A 88 -16.34 1.03 -10.26
N GLN A 89 -17.16 1.72 -9.47
CA GLN A 89 -18.48 2.19 -9.91
C GLN A 89 -18.36 3.31 -10.96
N GLY A 90 -17.23 4.02 -11.03
CA GLY A 90 -16.95 5.10 -11.97
C GLY A 90 -17.75 6.38 -11.71
N THR A 91 -19.01 6.30 -11.31
CA THR A 91 -19.85 7.45 -10.93
C THR A 91 -19.31 8.17 -9.69
N SER A 92 -18.74 7.43 -8.74
CA SER A 92 -18.04 7.96 -7.56
C SER A 92 -16.89 8.90 -7.96
N LEU A 93 -16.09 8.52 -8.96
CA LEU A 93 -15.03 9.37 -9.49
C LEU A 93 -15.58 10.64 -10.16
N CYS A 94 -16.72 10.54 -10.86
CA CYS A 94 -17.40 11.70 -11.41
C CYS A 94 -17.87 12.67 -10.31
N VAL A 95 -18.39 12.16 -9.19
CA VAL A 95 -18.75 12.98 -8.02
C VAL A 95 -17.52 13.71 -7.45
N ILE A 96 -16.40 13.00 -7.26
CA ILE A 96 -15.15 13.59 -6.79
C ILE A 96 -14.70 14.71 -7.73
N TYR A 97 -14.69 14.48 -9.04
CA TYR A 97 -14.29 15.50 -10.00
C TYR A 97 -15.23 16.71 -10.00
N ASN A 98 -16.55 16.49 -9.90
CA ASN A 98 -17.53 17.57 -9.89
C ASN A 98 -17.39 18.49 -8.67
N ALA A 99 -16.83 18.00 -7.56
CA ALA A 99 -16.51 18.82 -6.40
C ALA A 99 -15.43 19.88 -6.67
N LEU A 100 -14.67 19.77 -7.77
CA LEU A 100 -13.79 20.84 -8.26
C LEU A 100 -14.55 22.02 -8.91
N GLN A 101 -15.87 21.91 -9.05
CA GLN A 101 -16.76 22.86 -9.71
C GLN A 101 -16.32 23.19 -11.16
N PRO A 102 -16.20 22.17 -12.04
CA PRO A 102 -15.85 22.39 -13.44
C PRO A 102 -16.97 23.12 -14.20
N LEU A 103 -16.62 23.79 -15.31
CA LEU A 103 -17.59 24.41 -16.21
C LEU A 103 -18.60 23.40 -16.77
N GLU A 104 -18.14 22.19 -17.07
CA GLU A 104 -18.97 21.07 -17.53
C GLU A 104 -18.86 19.89 -16.55
N PRO A 105 -19.87 19.67 -15.68
CA PRO A 105 -19.89 18.54 -14.78
C PRO A 105 -20.00 17.19 -15.49
N LEU A 106 -19.30 16.18 -14.95
CA LEU A 106 -19.42 14.80 -15.40
C LEU A 106 -20.74 14.19 -14.92
N SER A 107 -21.42 13.43 -15.78
CA SER A 107 -22.65 12.75 -15.39
C SER A 107 -22.36 11.62 -14.38
N THR A 108 -23.12 11.62 -13.29
CA THR A 108 -22.99 10.73 -12.11
C THR A 108 -24.02 9.60 -12.09
N THR A 109 -24.78 9.44 -13.18
CA THR A 109 -25.84 8.43 -13.31
C THR A 109 -25.46 7.34 -14.30
N LEU A 110 -25.98 6.14 -14.08
CA LEU A 110 -25.92 5.02 -15.00
C LEU A 110 -27.33 4.73 -15.52
N ASP A 111 -27.42 4.34 -16.78
CA ASP A 111 -28.65 3.84 -17.40
C ASP A 111 -28.75 2.33 -17.16
N GLU A 112 -29.73 1.91 -16.37
CA GLU A 112 -29.93 0.49 -16.00
C GLU A 112 -30.26 -0.40 -17.20
N THR A 113 -30.75 0.17 -18.30
CA THR A 113 -31.11 -0.59 -19.50
C THR A 113 -29.90 -0.99 -20.35
N GLN A 114 -28.75 -0.38 -20.11
CA GLN A 114 -27.53 -0.61 -20.88
C GLN A 114 -26.48 -1.44 -20.11
N ASN A 115 -25.43 -1.86 -20.82
CA ASN A 115 -24.32 -2.59 -20.21
C ASN A 115 -23.63 -1.75 -19.12
N ILE A 116 -23.90 -2.10 -17.86
CA ILE A 116 -23.40 -1.40 -16.66
C ILE A 116 -21.87 -1.36 -16.65
N LEU A 117 -21.18 -2.46 -16.96
CA LEU A 117 -19.71 -2.50 -16.93
C LEU A 117 -19.10 -1.55 -17.97
N LYS A 118 -19.69 -1.50 -19.17
CA LYS A 118 -19.27 -0.56 -20.22
C LYS A 118 -19.43 0.89 -19.75
N GLN A 119 -20.56 1.20 -19.12
CA GLN A 119 -20.80 2.54 -18.58
C GLN A 119 -19.85 2.89 -17.44
N ARG A 120 -19.57 1.96 -16.51
CA ARG A 120 -18.58 2.18 -15.45
C ARG A 120 -17.21 2.54 -16.03
N LYS A 121 -16.74 1.78 -17.02
CA LYS A 121 -15.48 2.07 -17.73
C LYS A 121 -15.50 3.42 -18.45
N ASP A 122 -16.64 3.78 -19.04
CA ASP A 122 -16.85 5.08 -19.68
C ASP A 122 -16.82 6.24 -18.68
N ARG A 123 -17.39 6.08 -17.48
CA ARG A 123 -17.28 7.08 -16.38
C ARG A 123 -15.83 7.27 -15.93
N VAL A 124 -15.11 6.16 -15.74
CA VAL A 124 -13.68 6.18 -15.39
C VAL A 124 -12.86 6.88 -16.49
N TYR A 125 -13.13 6.56 -17.76
CA TYR A 125 -12.50 7.23 -18.89
C TYR A 125 -12.72 8.74 -18.87
N ARG A 126 -13.98 9.18 -18.69
CA ARG A 126 -14.31 10.62 -18.63
C ARG A 126 -13.61 11.32 -17.47
N PHE A 127 -13.55 10.68 -16.30
CA PHE A 127 -12.81 11.20 -15.15
C PHE A 127 -11.33 11.41 -15.48
N VAL A 128 -10.63 10.36 -15.95
CA VAL A 128 -9.20 10.43 -16.29
C VAL A 128 -8.95 11.49 -17.36
N LYS A 129 -9.79 11.53 -18.40
CA LYS A 129 -9.73 12.54 -19.46
C LYS A 129 -9.89 13.96 -18.91
N ALA A 130 -10.88 14.19 -18.06
CA ALA A 130 -11.16 15.51 -17.50
C ALA A 130 -10.03 15.99 -16.57
N CYS A 131 -9.48 15.10 -15.74
CA CYS A 131 -8.31 15.41 -14.90
C CYS A 131 -7.09 15.83 -15.74
N LYS A 132 -6.89 15.17 -16.89
CA LYS A 132 -5.81 15.49 -17.83
C LYS A 132 -6.02 16.83 -18.51
N GLU A 133 -7.17 17.03 -19.15
CA GLU A 133 -7.46 18.23 -19.95
C GLU A 133 -7.52 19.51 -19.11
N ASN A 134 -7.93 19.40 -17.84
CA ASN A 134 -8.00 20.54 -16.92
C ASN A 134 -6.74 20.67 -16.04
N HIS A 135 -5.68 19.93 -16.35
CA HIS A 135 -4.38 19.99 -15.66
C HIS A 135 -4.48 19.79 -14.13
N ILE A 136 -5.43 18.98 -13.68
CA ILE A 136 -5.59 18.66 -12.26
C ILE A 136 -4.52 17.66 -11.82
N VAL A 137 -4.24 16.67 -12.67
CA VAL A 137 -3.25 15.62 -12.41
C VAL A 137 -2.30 15.52 -13.60
N ARG A 138 -1.01 15.34 -13.32
CA ARG A 138 0.03 15.18 -14.35
C ARG A 138 -0.10 13.81 -15.02
N ASP A 139 0.29 13.72 -16.30
CA ASP A 139 0.20 12.48 -17.09
C ASP A 139 0.87 11.27 -16.42
N GLU A 140 1.99 11.49 -15.72
CA GLU A 140 2.73 10.44 -15.01
C GLU A 140 2.00 9.90 -13.76
N ASP A 141 1.12 10.71 -13.17
CA ASP A 141 0.37 10.38 -11.96
C ASP A 141 -1.05 9.90 -12.25
N LEU A 142 -1.49 9.90 -13.52
CA LEU A 142 -2.80 9.38 -13.92
C LEU A 142 -2.78 7.84 -13.98
N PHE A 143 -3.83 7.21 -13.49
CA PHE A 143 -4.10 5.79 -13.72
C PHE A 143 -4.89 5.56 -15.02
N THR A 144 -4.87 4.32 -15.49
CA THR A 144 -5.62 3.83 -16.65
C THR A 144 -6.83 3.01 -16.22
N ILE A 145 -7.83 2.91 -17.11
CA ILE A 145 -9.02 2.09 -16.84
C ILE A 145 -8.60 0.64 -16.50
N SER A 146 -7.60 0.10 -17.19
CA SER A 146 -7.11 -1.25 -16.91
C SER A 146 -6.57 -1.41 -15.50
N GLU A 147 -5.83 -0.42 -14.99
CA GLU A 147 -5.27 -0.44 -13.62
C GLU A 147 -6.36 -0.46 -12.54
N LEU A 148 -7.45 0.30 -12.70
CA LEU A 148 -8.55 0.30 -11.73
C LEU A 148 -9.31 -1.04 -11.67
N PHE A 149 -9.43 -1.73 -12.82
CA PHE A 149 -10.16 -2.99 -12.93
C PHE A 149 -9.28 -4.24 -12.79
N LYS A 150 -7.96 -4.07 -12.72
CA LYS A 150 -7.03 -5.15 -12.39
C LYS A 150 -7.22 -5.54 -10.92
N ASP A 151 -6.95 -6.80 -10.58
CA ASP A 151 -6.95 -7.28 -9.19
C ASP A 151 -5.51 -7.37 -8.68
N ASP A 152 -4.83 -6.22 -8.59
CA ASP A 152 -3.56 -6.08 -7.87
C ASP A 152 -3.45 -4.73 -7.16
N THR A 153 -2.87 -4.76 -5.97
CA THR A 153 -2.70 -3.60 -5.09
C THR A 153 -1.74 -2.57 -5.70
N ASN A 154 -0.79 -2.99 -6.54
CA ASN A 154 0.13 -2.10 -7.24
C ASN A 154 -0.61 -1.07 -8.11
N SER A 155 -1.57 -1.55 -8.90
CA SER A 155 -2.43 -0.71 -9.74
C SER A 155 -3.31 0.18 -8.88
N PHE A 156 -3.79 -0.34 -7.75
CA PHE A 156 -4.60 0.42 -6.81
C PHE A 156 -3.84 1.55 -6.11
N VAL A 157 -2.55 1.38 -5.79
CA VAL A 157 -1.70 2.45 -5.26
C VAL A 157 -1.68 3.65 -6.21
N ARG A 158 -1.59 3.39 -7.52
CA ARG A 158 -1.64 4.45 -8.53
C ARG A 158 -3.00 5.15 -8.57
N VAL A 159 -4.09 4.38 -8.48
CA VAL A 159 -5.45 4.92 -8.39
C VAL A 159 -5.60 5.83 -7.16
N LEU A 160 -5.16 5.36 -5.99
CA LEU A 160 -5.18 6.14 -4.75
C LEU A 160 -4.39 7.44 -4.91
N LYS A 161 -3.16 7.37 -5.42
CA LYS A 161 -2.32 8.56 -5.64
C LYS A 161 -3.01 9.60 -6.53
N THR A 162 -3.62 9.19 -7.65
CA THR A 162 -4.38 10.11 -8.51
C THR A 162 -5.53 10.76 -7.75
N ILE A 163 -6.29 9.99 -6.98
CA ILE A 163 -7.46 10.48 -6.26
C ILE A 163 -7.04 11.40 -5.12
N GLU A 164 -5.97 11.09 -4.40
CA GLU A 164 -5.39 11.97 -3.38
C GLU A 164 -5.02 13.34 -3.96
N ILE A 165 -4.37 13.39 -5.13
CA ILE A 165 -4.04 14.65 -5.79
C ILE A 165 -5.30 15.46 -6.10
N VAL A 166 -6.35 14.80 -6.60
CA VAL A 166 -7.63 15.46 -6.90
C VAL A 166 -8.27 15.99 -5.61
N VAL A 167 -8.33 15.18 -4.56
CA VAL A 167 -8.94 15.55 -3.27
C VAL A 167 -8.15 16.66 -2.58
N ASP A 168 -6.82 16.62 -2.62
CA ASP A 168 -5.96 17.70 -2.12
C ASP A 168 -6.13 18.99 -2.93
N THR A 169 -6.43 18.87 -4.23
CA THR A 169 -6.78 20.03 -5.07
C THR A 169 -8.13 20.63 -4.64
N ILE A 170 -9.14 19.80 -4.33
CA ILE A 170 -10.43 20.26 -3.79
C ILE A 170 -10.20 20.97 -2.44
N GLN A 171 -9.39 20.35 -1.56
CA GLN A 171 -9.07 20.89 -0.24
C GLN A 171 -8.34 22.24 -0.32
N SER A 172 -7.32 22.36 -1.17
CA SER A 172 -6.55 23.61 -1.33
C SER A 172 -7.37 24.75 -1.92
N ARG A 173 -8.46 24.44 -2.63
CA ARG A 173 -9.47 25.43 -3.08
C ARG A 173 -10.51 25.78 -2.02
N GLY A 174 -10.48 25.16 -0.85
CA GLY A 174 -11.45 25.38 0.23
C GLY A 174 -12.84 24.81 -0.07
N LEU A 175 -12.92 23.79 -0.94
CA LEU A 175 -14.18 23.19 -1.40
C LEU A 175 -14.59 21.95 -0.59
N LEU A 176 -13.84 21.60 0.46
CA LEU A 176 -14.21 20.54 1.40
C LEU A 176 -14.85 21.17 2.65
N ASP A 177 -16.10 20.79 2.95
CA ASP A 177 -16.72 21.15 4.21
C ASP A 177 -16.34 20.15 5.31
N VAL A 178 -15.24 20.44 5.99
CA VAL A 178 -14.73 19.62 7.10
C VAL A 178 -15.62 19.70 8.34
N THR A 179 -16.54 20.67 8.42
CA THR A 179 -17.46 20.85 9.56
C THR A 179 -18.72 19.99 9.45
N ARG A 180 -18.95 19.40 8.27
CA ARG A 180 -20.09 18.55 7.96
C ARG A 180 -20.07 17.20 8.68
N LEU A 181 -18.90 16.68 9.04
CA LEU A 181 -18.77 15.35 9.66
C LEU A 181 -18.97 15.41 11.17
N VAL A 182 -20.08 14.84 11.66
CA VAL A 182 -20.32 14.61 13.09
C VAL A 182 -19.40 13.51 13.62
N GLU A 183 -19.25 12.42 12.85
CA GLU A 183 -18.30 11.34 13.10
C GLU A 183 -17.49 11.06 11.84
N LYS A 184 -16.19 10.82 12.02
CA LYS A 184 -15.28 10.51 10.91
C LYS A 184 -15.39 9.03 10.55
N PRO A 185 -15.53 8.67 9.27
CA PRO A 185 -15.49 7.26 8.84
C PRO A 185 -14.24 6.53 9.33
N SER A 186 -13.11 7.23 9.43
CA SER A 186 -11.87 6.68 9.98
C SER A 186 -12.02 6.20 11.42
N ALA A 187 -12.95 6.74 12.22
CA ALA A 187 -13.17 6.32 13.60
C ALA A 187 -13.53 4.83 13.70
N ARG A 188 -14.25 4.28 12.70
CA ARG A 188 -14.56 2.84 12.62
C ARG A 188 -13.34 1.96 12.38
N PHE A 189 -12.22 2.57 11.97
CA PHE A 189 -10.93 1.92 11.76
C PHE A 189 -9.87 2.40 12.76
N ALA A 190 -10.12 3.49 13.49
CA ALA A 190 -9.19 4.13 14.41
C ALA A 190 -9.07 3.39 15.75
N GLU A 191 -10.01 2.52 16.10
CA GLU A 191 -9.80 1.53 17.18
C GLU A 191 -8.60 0.60 16.90
N ALA A 192 -8.09 0.56 15.65
CA ALA A 192 -6.85 -0.13 15.30
C ALA A 192 -5.56 0.66 15.60
N GLN A 193 -5.66 1.95 15.96
CA GLN A 193 -4.50 2.72 16.44
C GLN A 193 -4.24 2.32 17.89
N LEU A 194 -3.52 1.20 18.05
CA LEU A 194 -3.10 0.68 19.34
C LEU A 194 -2.47 1.80 20.17
N GLY A 195 -3.19 2.20 21.21
CA GLY A 195 -2.70 3.14 22.21
C GLY A 195 -1.44 2.62 22.93
N PRO A 196 -1.01 3.25 24.03
CA PRO A 196 0.01 2.64 24.88
C PRO A 196 -0.48 1.25 25.32
N PRO A 197 0.27 0.18 25.04
CA PRO A 197 -0.21 -1.19 25.26
C PRO A 197 -0.36 -1.46 26.76
N GLN A 198 -1.54 -1.92 27.14
CA GLN A 198 -1.96 -2.16 28.51
C GLN A 198 -1.46 -3.51 29.03
N ASP A 199 -1.24 -4.49 28.14
CA ASP A 199 -0.75 -5.82 28.51
C ASP A 199 0.36 -6.34 27.57
N HIS A 200 0.85 -7.55 27.85
CA HIS A 200 1.90 -8.18 27.03
C HIS A 200 1.40 -8.55 25.62
N ARG A 201 0.13 -8.96 25.47
CA ARG A 201 -0.44 -9.35 24.18
C ARG A 201 -0.51 -8.16 23.25
N GLU A 202 -0.99 -7.02 23.74
CA GLU A 202 -1.04 -5.75 23.01
C GLU A 202 0.36 -5.26 22.62
N ARG A 203 1.38 -5.45 23.49
CA ARG A 203 2.78 -5.13 23.13
C ARG A 203 3.25 -5.97 21.94
N VAL A 204 3.04 -7.28 21.99
CA VAL A 204 3.45 -8.20 20.90
C VAL A 204 2.70 -7.87 19.61
N VAL A 205 1.39 -7.61 19.69
CA VAL A 205 0.58 -7.23 18.51
C VAL A 205 1.05 -5.90 17.93
N LYS A 206 1.32 -4.91 18.78
CA LYS A 206 1.83 -3.61 18.35
C LYS A 206 3.19 -3.74 17.66
N GLU A 207 4.12 -4.45 18.28
CA GLU A 207 5.44 -4.70 17.69
C GLU A 207 5.31 -5.41 16.35
N PHE A 208 4.51 -6.48 16.27
CA PHE A 208 4.26 -7.22 15.04
C PHE A 208 3.82 -6.29 13.90
N ILE A 209 2.79 -5.47 14.12
CA ILE A 209 2.29 -4.54 13.09
C ILE A 209 3.33 -3.49 12.72
N GLU A 210 4.02 -2.90 13.70
CA GLU A 210 5.03 -1.88 13.45
C GLU A 210 6.20 -2.45 12.64
N THR A 211 6.64 -3.67 12.94
CA THR A 211 7.66 -4.36 12.15
C THR A 211 7.16 -4.73 10.76
N GLU A 212 5.89 -5.14 10.63
CA GLU A 212 5.30 -5.53 9.35
C GLU A 212 5.08 -4.34 8.41
N ARG A 213 4.64 -3.20 8.96
CA ARG A 213 4.56 -1.92 8.24
C ARG A 213 5.92 -1.50 7.71
N ARG A 214 6.95 -1.59 8.54
CA ARG A 214 8.33 -1.29 8.12
C ARG A 214 8.79 -2.23 7.01
N TYR A 215 8.51 -3.52 7.14
CA TYR A 215 8.86 -4.50 6.12
C TYR A 215 8.17 -4.24 4.77
N VAL A 216 6.86 -3.98 4.77
CA VAL A 216 6.13 -3.56 3.55
C VAL A 216 6.78 -2.32 2.96
N HIS A 217 7.06 -1.30 3.78
CA HIS A 217 7.67 -0.07 3.30
C HIS A 217 9.02 -0.30 2.61
N ASP A 218 9.88 -1.13 3.19
CA ASP A 218 11.18 -1.45 2.61
C ASP A 218 11.04 -2.15 1.24
N LEU A 219 10.02 -3.02 1.09
CA LEU A 219 9.70 -3.64 -0.20
C LEU A 219 9.19 -2.60 -1.23
N GLU A 220 8.38 -1.64 -0.80
CA GLU A 220 7.90 -0.56 -1.67
C GLU A 220 9.03 0.35 -2.12
N LEU A 221 9.97 0.66 -1.21
CA LEU A 221 11.17 1.40 -1.54
C LEU A 221 12.01 0.65 -2.58
N LEU A 222 12.16 -0.68 -2.41
CA LEU A 222 12.86 -1.53 -3.36
C LEU A 222 12.16 -1.57 -4.74
N GLN A 223 10.83 -1.59 -4.76
CA GLN A 223 10.03 -1.46 -5.97
C GLN A 223 10.25 -0.09 -6.64
N GLY A 224 10.34 0.99 -5.87
CA GLY A 224 10.67 2.32 -6.37
C GLY A 224 12.05 2.38 -7.04
N TYR A 225 13.06 1.71 -6.48
CA TYR A 225 14.38 1.61 -7.13
C TYR A 225 14.31 0.85 -8.45
N MET A 226 13.56 -0.25 -8.51
CA MET A 226 13.34 -1.01 -9.75
C MET A 226 12.72 -0.12 -10.83
N ASP A 227 11.68 0.64 -10.50
CA ASP A 227 10.99 1.53 -11.43
C ASP A 227 11.91 2.65 -11.94
N GLU A 228 12.71 3.24 -11.08
CA GLU A 228 13.68 4.29 -11.45
C GLU A 228 14.78 3.75 -12.38
N LEU A 229 15.29 2.54 -12.13
CA LEU A 229 16.27 1.89 -12.99
C LEU A 229 15.73 1.64 -14.40
N GLN A 230 14.47 1.19 -14.50
CA GLN A 230 13.80 0.97 -15.78
C GLN A 230 13.53 2.29 -16.50
N LYS A 231 12.99 3.29 -15.80
CA LYS A 231 12.64 4.60 -16.37
C LYS A 231 13.86 5.32 -16.93
N LYS A 232 14.98 5.28 -16.21
CA LYS A 232 16.24 5.93 -16.60
C LYS A 232 17.10 5.07 -17.52
N ASN A 233 16.72 3.81 -17.77
CA ASN A 233 17.51 2.83 -18.55
C ASN A 233 18.97 2.75 -18.08
N ILE A 234 19.19 2.76 -16.76
CA ILE A 234 20.54 2.77 -16.17
C ILE A 234 21.28 1.45 -16.46
N ILE A 235 20.55 0.33 -16.41
CA ILE A 235 21.03 -1.00 -16.75
C ILE A 235 20.03 -1.68 -17.71
N PRO A 236 20.43 -2.75 -18.42
CA PRO A 236 19.52 -3.47 -19.30
C PRO A 236 18.27 -3.96 -18.55
N ASN A 237 17.09 -3.83 -19.18
CA ASN A 237 15.82 -4.30 -18.60
C ASN A 237 15.83 -5.78 -18.19
N GLU A 238 16.61 -6.60 -18.92
CA GLU A 238 16.83 -8.00 -18.54
C GLU A 238 17.60 -8.11 -17.21
N SER A 239 18.65 -7.31 -17.01
CA SER A 239 19.38 -7.25 -15.74
C SER A 239 18.47 -6.81 -14.59
N VAL A 240 17.62 -5.80 -14.79
CA VAL A 240 16.61 -5.38 -13.79
C VAL A 240 15.70 -6.56 -13.43
N ARG A 241 15.15 -7.27 -14.42
CA ARG A 241 14.27 -8.42 -14.18
C ARG A 241 14.95 -9.53 -13.38
N TYR A 242 16.24 -9.79 -13.62
CA TYR A 242 16.99 -10.77 -12.83
C TYR A 242 17.33 -10.28 -11.43
N ILE A 243 17.62 -8.99 -11.23
CA ILE A 243 17.92 -8.44 -9.91
C ILE A 243 16.69 -8.48 -9.01
N PHE A 244 15.54 -8.02 -9.52
CA PHE A 244 14.32 -7.87 -8.72
C PHE A 244 13.37 -9.07 -8.80
N ALA A 245 13.60 -10.01 -9.72
CA ALA A 245 12.82 -11.24 -9.88
C ALA A 245 11.30 -10.99 -9.87
N ASN A 246 10.58 -11.62 -8.94
CA ASN A 246 9.15 -11.50 -8.77
C ASN A 246 8.74 -10.49 -7.67
N LEU A 247 9.57 -9.46 -7.40
CA LEU A 247 9.33 -8.45 -6.36
C LEU A 247 7.92 -7.85 -6.40
N ASN A 248 7.40 -7.52 -7.59
CA ASN A 248 6.03 -6.98 -7.72
C ASN A 248 4.95 -7.89 -7.13
N SER A 249 5.11 -9.21 -7.28
CA SER A 249 4.19 -10.20 -6.70
C SER A 249 4.38 -10.33 -5.20
N MET A 250 5.61 -10.23 -4.72
CA MET A 250 5.93 -10.23 -3.28
C MET A 250 5.36 -9.01 -2.58
N VAL A 251 5.56 -7.80 -3.13
CA VAL A 251 5.01 -6.55 -2.59
C VAL A 251 3.48 -6.60 -2.57
N ASP A 252 2.84 -7.09 -3.65
CA ASP A 252 1.39 -7.25 -3.71
C ASP A 252 0.85 -8.16 -2.60
N PHE A 253 1.45 -9.34 -2.46
CA PHE A 253 1.09 -10.30 -1.42
C PHE A 253 1.30 -9.70 -0.03
N GLN A 254 2.45 -9.10 0.22
CA GLN A 254 2.83 -8.58 1.53
C GLN A 254 1.94 -7.40 1.95
N ARG A 255 1.51 -6.55 1.00
CA ARG A 255 0.47 -5.55 1.24
C ARG A 255 -0.85 -6.20 1.63
N ARG A 256 -1.35 -7.17 0.86
CA ARG A 256 -2.60 -7.90 1.17
C ARG A 256 -2.54 -8.55 2.56
N PHE A 257 -1.39 -9.10 2.93
CA PHE A 257 -1.15 -9.68 4.23
C PHE A 257 -1.21 -8.63 5.35
N LEU A 258 -0.46 -7.53 5.23
CA LEU A 258 -0.51 -6.42 6.20
C LEU A 258 -1.93 -5.88 6.36
N ILE A 259 -2.67 -5.72 5.28
CA ILE A 259 -4.06 -5.27 5.29
C ILE A 259 -4.94 -6.23 6.09
N GLY A 260 -4.79 -7.54 5.90
CA GLY A 260 -5.50 -8.55 6.67
C GLY A 260 -5.17 -8.50 8.16
N VAL A 261 -3.90 -8.25 8.50
CA VAL A 261 -3.45 -8.08 9.88
C VAL A 261 -4.05 -6.81 10.50
N GLU A 262 -3.99 -5.67 9.81
CA GLU A 262 -4.54 -4.39 10.30
C GLU A 262 -6.06 -4.44 10.47
N ALA A 263 -6.77 -5.12 9.57
CA ALA A 263 -8.21 -5.36 9.69
C ALA A 263 -8.57 -6.34 10.82
N ASN A 264 -7.71 -7.30 11.14
CA ASN A 264 -7.89 -8.17 12.30
C ASN A 264 -7.67 -7.41 13.61
N VAL A 265 -6.68 -6.50 13.63
CA VAL A 265 -6.36 -5.68 14.81
C VAL A 265 -7.43 -4.65 15.11
N SER A 266 -8.16 -4.18 14.09
CA SER A 266 -9.29 -3.26 14.28
C SER A 266 -10.50 -3.89 14.97
N GLN A 267 -10.50 -5.21 15.21
CA GLN A 267 -11.56 -5.90 15.94
C GLN A 267 -11.32 -5.89 17.46
N PRO A 268 -12.40 -6.03 18.26
CA PRO A 268 -12.29 -6.25 19.70
C PRO A 268 -11.34 -7.41 20.02
N PRO A 269 -10.54 -7.35 21.11
CA PRO A 269 -9.53 -8.35 21.43
C PRO A 269 -10.01 -9.82 21.38
N GLU A 270 -11.25 -10.07 21.79
CA GLU A 270 -11.92 -11.37 21.77
C GLU A 270 -12.16 -11.93 20.36
N ASP A 271 -12.26 -11.07 19.35
CA ASP A 271 -12.52 -11.42 17.95
C ASP A 271 -11.25 -11.43 17.09
N GLN A 272 -10.08 -11.15 17.68
CA GLN A 272 -8.81 -11.12 16.96
C GLN A 272 -8.22 -12.51 16.76
N HIS A 273 -8.33 -13.03 15.54
CA HIS A 273 -7.90 -14.37 15.16
C HIS A 273 -6.69 -14.34 14.20
N PHE A 274 -5.51 -13.95 14.71
CA PHE A 274 -4.29 -13.85 13.90
C PHE A 274 -3.93 -15.15 13.17
N GLY A 275 -4.09 -16.31 13.83
CA GLY A 275 -3.80 -17.61 13.20
C GLY A 275 -4.66 -17.87 11.95
N ALA A 276 -5.92 -17.41 11.94
CA ALA A 276 -6.78 -17.54 10.78
C ALA A 276 -6.27 -16.70 9.59
N VAL A 277 -5.71 -15.51 9.84
CA VAL A 277 -5.09 -14.67 8.80
C VAL A 277 -3.97 -15.43 8.10
N PHE A 278 -3.04 -16.03 8.87
CA PHE A 278 -1.94 -16.82 8.31
C PHE A 278 -2.43 -18.05 7.54
N VAL A 279 -3.39 -18.81 8.08
CA VAL A 279 -3.91 -20.02 7.43
C VAL A 279 -4.60 -19.67 6.10
N ASN A 280 -5.40 -18.61 6.08
CA ASN A 280 -6.12 -18.18 4.89
C ASN A 280 -5.17 -17.66 3.80
N MET A 281 -4.01 -17.12 4.17
CA MET A 281 -3.03 -16.54 3.25
C MET A 281 -1.83 -17.44 2.98
N LYS A 282 -1.80 -18.67 3.53
CA LYS A 282 -0.65 -19.59 3.48
C LYS A 282 -0.11 -19.83 2.06
N GLU A 283 -1.01 -19.95 1.07
CA GLU A 283 -0.65 -20.23 -0.31
C GLU A 283 0.00 -19.00 -0.97
N GLY A 284 -0.36 -17.79 -0.53
CA GLY A 284 0.24 -16.57 -1.05
C GLY A 284 1.73 -16.44 -0.69
N PHE A 285 2.19 -17.05 0.42
CA PHE A 285 3.61 -17.08 0.78
C PHE A 285 4.49 -17.85 -0.22
N MET A 286 3.92 -18.60 -1.16
CA MET A 286 4.70 -19.27 -2.22
C MET A 286 5.49 -18.29 -3.10
N VAL A 287 5.12 -17.00 -3.13
CA VAL A 287 5.89 -15.97 -3.86
C VAL A 287 7.33 -15.81 -3.34
N TYR A 288 7.63 -16.26 -2.12
CA TYR A 288 8.98 -16.17 -1.56
C TYR A 288 9.94 -17.21 -2.14
N GLU A 289 9.46 -18.37 -2.60
CA GLU A 289 10.30 -19.45 -3.14
C GLU A 289 11.16 -19.00 -4.32
N PRO A 290 10.61 -18.47 -5.42
CA PRO A 290 11.41 -18.01 -6.56
C PRO A 290 12.30 -16.81 -6.21
N TYR A 291 11.88 -15.96 -5.28
CA TYR A 291 12.65 -14.79 -4.85
C TYR A 291 13.92 -15.22 -4.08
N CYS A 292 13.77 -16.12 -3.11
CA CYS A 292 14.87 -16.66 -2.33
C CYS A 292 15.82 -17.50 -3.21
N ALA A 293 15.28 -18.32 -4.11
CA ALA A 293 16.08 -19.12 -5.03
C ALA A 293 16.96 -18.26 -5.96
N ASN A 294 16.50 -17.06 -6.32
CA ASN A 294 17.23 -16.14 -7.18
C ASN A 294 18.25 -15.25 -6.44
N TYR A 295 18.24 -15.20 -5.10
CA TYR A 295 19.05 -14.27 -4.30
C TYR A 295 20.54 -14.25 -4.69
N THR A 296 21.19 -15.41 -4.73
CA THR A 296 22.63 -15.48 -5.07
C THR A 296 22.93 -14.95 -6.48
N ARG A 297 22.03 -15.18 -7.44
CA ARG A 297 22.19 -14.68 -8.81
C ARG A 297 22.00 -13.17 -8.87
N ALA A 298 20.95 -12.66 -8.22
CA ALA A 298 20.68 -11.24 -8.11
C ALA A 298 21.87 -10.49 -7.48
N SER A 299 22.40 -10.97 -6.35
CA SER A 299 23.53 -10.34 -5.67
C SER A 299 24.78 -10.25 -6.55
N LYS A 300 25.11 -11.32 -7.30
CA LYS A 300 26.25 -11.30 -8.23
C LYS A 300 26.06 -10.29 -9.35
N LEU A 301 24.83 -10.19 -9.87
CA LEU A 301 24.52 -9.25 -10.93
C LEU A 301 24.55 -7.80 -10.45
N CYS A 302 24.04 -7.52 -9.24
CA CYS A 302 24.16 -6.19 -8.63
C CYS A 302 25.62 -5.74 -8.50
N ILE A 303 26.52 -6.65 -8.10
CA ILE A 303 27.96 -6.35 -8.00
C ILE A 303 28.57 -6.11 -9.39
N ALA A 304 28.17 -6.91 -10.39
CA ALA A 304 28.67 -6.74 -11.75
C ALA A 304 28.26 -5.41 -12.39
N GLU A 305 27.08 -4.89 -12.02
CA GLU A 305 26.53 -3.63 -12.53
C GLU A 305 26.85 -2.42 -11.63
N GLU A 306 27.68 -2.58 -10.58
CA GLU A 306 27.91 -1.56 -9.55
C GLU A 306 28.34 -0.19 -10.14
N GLU A 307 29.20 -0.18 -11.16
CA GLU A 307 29.69 1.06 -11.77
C GLU A 307 28.59 1.86 -12.47
N SER A 308 27.56 1.18 -12.98
CA SER A 308 26.42 1.83 -13.62
C SER A 308 25.39 2.32 -12.61
N LEU A 309 25.42 1.81 -11.38
CA LEU A 309 24.47 2.15 -10.31
C LEU A 309 24.92 3.34 -9.43
N LYS A 310 26.11 3.91 -9.67
CA LYS A 310 26.65 5.09 -8.96
C LYS A 310 26.12 6.40 -9.52
#